data_AF-A0A2G8KHH1-F1
#
_entry.id   AF-A0A2G8KHH1-F1
#
_cell.length_a   1.000
_cell.length_b   1.000
_cell.length_c   1.000
_cell.angle_alpha   90.00
_cell.angle_beta   90.00
_cell.angle_gamma   90.00
#
_symmetry.space_group_name_H-M   'P 1'
#
loop_
_entity.id
_entity.type
_entity.pdbx_description
1 polymer ?
#
loop_
_entity_poly.entity_id
_entity_poly.type
_entity_poly.pdbx_seq_one_letter_code
_entity_poly.pdbx_strand_id
1 'polypeptide(L)'
;MYIAPLLPVSHHSTNALSYLPNYTFGNILAMRSRSLCMPTNSSFRIYHLEVNVFPQDLYLIVTTGIATPRVPTFPGVELSEGYEDLSMDQEEFEGQSVLILGRGNSAFETADHIIANTNVIHMMARSRVRLAWATHYVGDLRAVNNGLLDTYQLKSLDGILEGDVREMMLLKSPDGKIVLDIDNTLKFKAPAHMTNDSNQDVEYIIPDNFPLRESYDRVIRCLGFQFDFSIFENDTAPEASYSGKYPNIKPDYGAEGIPGMYFAGTNSHSLDFRKSAGGFIHGFRYTARALHHILEYRNHQVPWPSVKQPITGLLDHIIKRMNEASGIYQMFVVLGDVIILHGNGLDYEYLEEFPLKMVHRLPEMTGRSGSQYIIISMEYGKHFSGPGEDIFRSERATGDPQEAHVSNFLHPVLYYYKTLPTEDQMMNLPIDEILPTPDALHHIVEDFLTDWTAPIR
;
A
#
# COMPACT_ATOMS: atom_id res chain seq x y z
N MET A 1 18.53 -9.42 10.99
CA MET A 1 17.96 -8.10 11.30
C MET A 1 16.48 -8.30 11.63
N TYR A 2 16.04 -7.96 12.84
CA TYR A 2 14.63 -8.06 13.23
C TYR A 2 13.96 -6.70 12.99
N ILE A 3 12.97 -6.68 12.09
CA ILE A 3 12.30 -5.46 11.63
C ILE A 3 10.98 -5.34 12.40
N ALA A 4 10.87 -4.30 13.23
CA ALA A 4 9.61 -3.93 13.86
C ALA A 4 8.84 -2.97 12.93
N PRO A 5 7.60 -3.30 12.53
CA PRO A 5 6.74 -2.33 11.86
C PRO A 5 6.12 -1.39 12.91
N LEU A 6 6.14 -0.07 12.64
CA LEU A 6 5.22 0.87 13.27
C LEU A 6 3.94 0.88 12.40
N LEU A 7 2.84 0.35 12.91
CA LEU A 7 1.53 0.38 12.26
C LEU A 7 0.57 1.29 13.05
N PRO A 8 -0.34 2.02 12.38
CA PRO A 8 -1.44 2.71 13.05
C PRO A 8 -2.35 1.70 13.74
N VAL A 9 -2.81 2.06 14.93
CA VAL A 9 -3.59 1.19 15.82
C VAL A 9 -5.07 1.28 15.44
N SER A 10 -5.68 0.15 15.09
CA SER A 10 -7.13 -0.06 15.17
C SER A 10 -7.39 -1.34 15.98
N HIS A 11 -8.52 -1.50 16.66
CA HIS A 11 -8.65 -2.54 17.70
C HIS A 11 -8.47 -4.00 17.23
N HIS A 12 -8.60 -4.28 15.93
CA HIS A 12 -8.21 -5.57 15.34
C HIS A 12 -6.68 -5.80 15.30
N SER A 13 -5.86 -4.74 15.30
CA SER A 13 -4.39 -4.81 15.33
C SER A 13 -3.81 -4.93 16.74
N THR A 14 -4.51 -4.51 17.80
CA THR A 14 -4.03 -4.65 19.20
C THR A 14 -3.80 -6.12 19.60
N ASN A 15 -4.63 -7.05 19.12
CA ASN A 15 -4.41 -8.47 19.33
C ASN A 15 -3.25 -9.01 18.50
N ALA A 16 -2.98 -8.48 17.30
CA ALA A 16 -1.83 -8.88 16.50
C ALA A 16 -0.49 -8.42 17.13
N LEU A 17 -0.49 -7.24 17.77
CA LEU A 17 0.67 -6.68 18.46
C LEU A 17 1.09 -7.51 19.69
N SER A 18 0.14 -8.16 20.37
CA SER A 18 0.44 -9.02 21.52
C SER A 18 1.05 -10.39 21.14
N TYR A 19 0.98 -10.78 19.85
CA TYR A 19 1.63 -11.97 19.31
C TYR A 19 3.03 -11.71 18.74
N LEU A 20 3.49 -10.45 18.67
CA LEU A 20 4.89 -10.16 18.37
C LEU A 20 5.71 -10.51 19.62
N PRO A 21 6.60 -11.51 19.59
CA PRO A 21 7.30 -11.90 20.80
C PRO A 21 8.26 -10.78 21.23
N ASN A 22 8.53 -10.72 22.54
CA ASN A 22 9.52 -9.83 23.15
C ASN A 22 10.93 -10.16 22.62
N TYR A 23 11.27 -9.65 21.44
CA TYR A 23 12.61 -9.79 20.89
C TYR A 23 13.56 -8.83 21.60
N THR A 24 14.69 -9.35 22.04
CA THR A 24 15.80 -8.55 22.58
C THR A 24 16.56 -7.94 21.40
N PHE A 25 16.51 -6.63 21.25
CA PHE A 25 17.13 -5.90 20.14
C PHE A 25 18.56 -5.48 20.50
N GLY A 26 19.55 -5.89 19.70
CA GLY A 26 20.90 -5.31 19.71
C GLY A 26 20.97 -4.09 18.80
N ASN A 27 21.58 -3.00 19.29
CA ASN A 27 21.93 -1.76 18.58
C ASN A 27 20.99 -1.33 17.44
N ILE A 28 19.74 -0.99 17.78
CA ILE A 28 18.85 -0.25 16.88
C ILE A 28 18.90 1.23 17.24
N LEU A 29 19.20 2.07 16.27
CA LEU A 29 19.04 3.52 16.36
C LEU A 29 17.57 3.86 16.08
N ALA A 30 16.77 4.00 17.14
CA ALA A 30 15.37 4.45 17.01
C ALA A 30 15.33 5.97 16.94
N MET A 31 15.05 6.54 15.76
CA MET A 31 14.65 7.93 15.65
C MET A 31 13.15 8.02 15.94
N ARG A 32 12.78 8.58 17.09
CA ARG A 32 11.41 8.98 17.39
C ARG A 32 11.36 10.50 17.37
N SER A 33 10.59 11.09 16.46
CA SER A 33 10.05 12.43 16.68
C SER A 33 8.78 12.29 17.53
N ARG A 34 8.74 13.05 18.62
CA ARG A 34 7.71 13.15 19.67
C ARG A 34 7.66 12.03 20.72
N SER A 35 7.80 12.51 21.95
CA SER A 35 8.05 11.81 23.20
C SER A 35 6.86 10.96 23.65
N LEU A 36 7.05 9.66 23.83
CA LEU A 36 6.29 8.89 24.82
C LEU A 36 7.23 7.89 25.49
N CYS A 37 7.51 8.15 26.77
CA CYS A 37 8.36 7.34 27.63
C CYS A 37 7.50 6.25 28.27
N MET A 38 7.87 4.98 28.11
CA MET A 38 7.35 3.88 28.93
C MET A 38 8.55 3.21 29.63
N PRO A 39 8.52 3.04 30.96
CA PRO A 39 9.70 2.65 31.71
C PRO A 39 9.84 1.13 31.72
N THR A 40 10.92 0.61 31.14
CA THR A 40 11.48 -0.69 31.55
C THR A 40 13.00 -0.63 31.51
N ASN A 41 13.63 -1.23 32.51
CA ASN A 41 15.04 -1.10 32.92
C ASN A 41 16.08 -1.52 31.85
N SER A 42 16.24 -0.73 30.80
CA SER A 42 17.41 -0.77 29.91
C SER A 42 17.55 0.61 29.30
N SER A 43 18.64 1.31 29.59
CA SER A 43 18.89 2.66 29.10
C SER A 43 18.93 2.69 27.56
N PHE A 44 17.89 3.24 26.93
CA PHE A 44 17.93 3.62 25.52
C PHE A 44 18.53 5.03 25.40
N ARG A 45 19.63 5.17 24.66
CA ARG A 45 20.16 6.49 24.27
C ARG A 45 19.48 6.90 22.97
N ILE A 46 18.67 7.95 23.03
CA ILE A 46 18.13 8.62 21.84
C ILE A 46 19.25 9.53 21.32
N TYR A 47 19.69 9.30 20.08
CA TYR A 47 20.58 10.24 19.38
C TYR A 47 19.72 11.11 18.47
N HIS A 48 19.80 12.43 18.64
CA HIS A 48 19.50 13.36 17.55
C HIS A 48 20.68 13.26 16.57
N LEU A 49 20.46 12.65 15.42
CA LEU A 49 21.43 12.68 14.33
C LEU A 49 21.12 13.93 13.48
N GLU A 50 21.76 15.05 13.83
CA GLU A 50 22.00 16.14 12.87
C GLU A 50 23.06 15.62 11.88
N VAL A 51 22.63 14.89 10.85
CA VAL A 51 23.55 14.35 9.84
C VAL A 51 23.87 15.41 8.81
N ASN A 52 24.71 16.36 9.19
CA ASN A 52 25.21 17.38 8.26
C ASN A 52 26.20 16.81 7.22
N VAL A 53 26.67 15.56 7.39
CA VAL A 53 27.52 14.84 6.42
C VAL A 53 27.25 13.33 6.55
N PHE A 54 26.76 12.67 5.50
CA PHE A 54 26.72 11.21 5.41
C PHE A 54 28.13 10.68 5.07
N PRO A 55 28.81 9.93 5.96
CA PRO A 55 30.04 9.23 5.59
C PRO A 55 29.73 8.20 4.51
N GLN A 56 30.64 8.00 3.54
CA GLN A 56 30.44 7.06 2.42
C GLN A 56 30.23 5.59 2.87
N ASP A 57 30.49 5.27 4.14
CA ASP A 57 30.38 3.92 4.71
C ASP A 57 29.16 3.73 5.64
N LEU A 58 28.27 4.73 5.78
CA LEU A 58 27.11 4.63 6.66
C LEU A 58 25.84 4.24 5.87
N TYR A 59 25.20 3.16 6.30
CA TYR A 59 23.90 2.74 5.80
C TYR A 59 22.77 3.25 6.70
N LEU A 60 21.80 3.96 6.12
CA LEU A 60 20.54 4.30 6.77
C LEU A 60 19.41 3.47 6.16
N ILE A 61 18.68 2.73 7.00
CA ILE A 61 17.48 1.99 6.59
C ILE A 61 16.27 2.63 7.28
N VAL A 62 15.39 3.24 6.49
CA VAL A 62 14.24 3.99 6.97
C VAL A 62 13.00 3.11 6.99
N THR A 63 12.47 2.85 8.19
CA THR A 63 11.32 1.97 8.44
C THR A 63 10.18 2.68 9.20
N THR A 64 10.05 4.00 9.03
CA THR A 64 9.06 4.84 9.73
C THR A 64 7.62 4.66 9.23
N GLY A 65 7.42 3.94 8.12
CA GLY A 65 6.12 3.75 7.50
C GLY A 65 5.53 5.06 6.95
N ILE A 66 4.21 5.05 6.74
CA ILE A 66 3.44 6.23 6.32
C ILE A 66 2.58 6.72 7.49
N ALA A 67 3.20 7.43 8.43
CA ALA A 67 2.60 7.77 9.71
C ALA A 67 1.93 9.16 9.76
N THR A 68 2.16 10.01 8.75
CA THR A 68 1.68 11.40 8.78
C THR A 68 0.30 11.51 8.12
N PRO A 69 -0.74 12.02 8.81
CA PRO A 69 -2.06 12.20 8.22
C PRO A 69 -2.02 13.29 7.13
N ARG A 70 -2.77 13.07 6.05
CA ARG A 70 -2.87 14.03 4.93
C ARG A 70 -3.84 15.15 5.23
N VAL A 71 -3.41 16.24 5.87
CA VAL A 71 -4.28 17.39 6.16
C VAL A 71 -4.40 18.31 4.93
N PRO A 72 -5.59 18.49 4.35
CA PRO A 72 -5.82 19.43 3.25
C PRO A 72 -5.86 20.87 3.77
N THR A 73 -5.80 21.84 2.87
CA THR A 73 -5.96 23.26 3.19
C THR A 73 -7.19 23.79 2.47
N PHE A 74 -8.24 24.14 3.23
CA PHE A 74 -9.44 24.84 2.77
C PHE A 74 -10.07 25.60 3.94
N PRO A 75 -10.91 26.63 3.71
CA PRO A 75 -11.51 27.41 4.79
C PRO A 75 -12.43 26.56 5.69
N GLY A 76 -12.22 26.62 7.01
CA GLY A 76 -13.02 25.87 7.98
C GLY A 76 -12.53 24.44 8.26
N VAL A 77 -11.38 24.01 7.72
CA VAL A 77 -10.82 22.67 7.97
C VAL A 77 -10.58 22.40 9.46
N GLU A 78 -10.35 23.44 10.26
CA GLU A 78 -10.23 23.38 11.72
C GLU A 78 -11.50 22.94 12.45
N LEU A 79 -12.65 22.95 11.77
CA LEU A 79 -13.91 22.38 12.26
C LEU A 79 -14.01 20.86 12.07
N SER A 80 -13.00 20.25 11.45
CA SER A 80 -12.95 18.80 11.25
C SER A 80 -12.00 18.10 12.24
N GLU A 81 -12.35 16.88 12.61
CA GLU A 81 -11.56 15.99 13.45
C GLU A 81 -10.80 14.99 12.58
N GLY A 82 -9.55 14.69 12.92
CA GLY A 82 -8.74 13.70 12.19
C GLY A 82 -9.12 12.26 12.57
N TYR A 83 -9.11 11.36 11.59
CA TYR A 83 -9.25 9.91 11.85
C TYR A 83 -8.22 9.40 12.87
N GLU A 84 -7.01 9.98 12.84
CA GLU A 84 -5.89 9.67 13.72
C GLU A 84 -6.16 9.91 15.21
N ASP A 85 -7.14 10.76 15.55
CA ASP A 85 -7.45 11.17 16.93
C ASP A 85 -8.90 10.83 17.33
N LEU A 86 -9.62 10.08 16.49
CA LEU A 86 -11.05 9.81 16.68
C LEU A 86 -11.31 8.88 17.88
N SER A 87 -12.34 9.19 18.68
CA SER A 87 -12.79 8.32 19.77
C SER A 87 -13.33 6.99 19.23
N MET A 88 -13.05 5.91 19.97
CA MET A 88 -13.61 4.58 19.70
C MET A 88 -14.96 4.36 20.39
N ASP A 89 -15.37 5.26 21.27
CA ASP A 89 -16.65 5.17 21.97
C ASP A 89 -17.80 5.54 21.02
N GLN A 90 -18.67 4.58 20.74
CA GLN A 90 -19.81 4.78 19.84
C GLN A 90 -20.88 5.70 20.45
N GLU A 91 -20.98 5.75 21.79
CA GLU A 91 -21.97 6.59 22.48
C GLU A 91 -21.71 8.08 22.22
N GLU A 92 -20.47 8.47 21.92
CA GLU A 92 -20.11 9.85 21.55
C GLU A 92 -20.71 10.32 20.22
N PHE A 93 -21.22 9.41 19.40
CA PHE A 93 -21.84 9.68 18.10
C PHE A 93 -23.36 9.58 18.12
N GLU A 94 -23.95 9.25 19.29
CA GLU A 94 -25.39 9.05 19.45
C GLU A 94 -26.19 10.28 19.00
N GLY A 95 -27.09 10.08 18.05
CA GLY A 95 -27.99 11.13 17.55
C GLY A 95 -27.31 12.24 16.75
N GLN A 96 -26.08 12.03 16.28
CA GLN A 96 -25.32 13.00 15.48
C GLN A 96 -25.46 12.76 13.98
N SER A 97 -25.48 13.85 13.20
CA SER A 97 -25.34 13.81 11.74
C SER A 97 -23.87 14.04 11.39
N VAL A 98 -23.24 13.10 10.68
CA VAL A 98 -21.79 13.07 10.48
C VAL A 98 -21.42 13.20 9.00
N LEU A 99 -20.48 14.09 8.69
CA LEU A 99 -19.84 14.17 7.38
C LEU A 99 -18.44 13.55 7.44
N ILE A 100 -18.18 12.52 6.65
CA ILE A 100 -16.85 11.90 6.52
C ILE A 100 -16.20 12.36 5.20
N LEU A 101 -15.03 12.96 5.30
CA LEU A 101 -14.19 13.36 4.16
C LEU A 101 -13.25 12.21 3.81
N GLY A 102 -13.53 11.50 2.71
CA GLY A 102 -12.77 10.35 2.25
C GLY A 102 -13.66 9.15 1.92
N ARG A 103 -13.11 8.22 1.13
CA ARG A 103 -13.77 6.96 0.71
C ARG A 103 -12.79 5.78 0.61
N GLY A 104 -11.71 5.82 1.38
CA GLY A 104 -10.80 4.68 1.55
C GLY A 104 -11.23 3.80 2.73
N ASN A 105 -10.42 2.80 3.07
CA ASN A 105 -10.71 1.90 4.19
C ASN A 105 -11.01 2.65 5.50
N SER A 106 -10.18 3.63 5.88
CA SER A 106 -10.41 4.38 7.13
C SER A 106 -11.77 5.10 7.16
N ALA A 107 -12.27 5.59 6.03
CA ALA A 107 -13.58 6.23 5.97
C ALA A 107 -14.71 5.23 6.20
N PHE A 108 -14.66 4.09 5.51
CA PHE A 108 -15.67 3.04 5.62
C PHE A 108 -15.61 2.30 6.95
N GLU A 109 -14.43 2.04 7.50
CA GLU A 109 -14.25 1.48 8.85
C GLU A 109 -14.85 2.42 9.90
N THR A 110 -14.59 3.74 9.80
CA THR A 110 -15.22 4.73 10.70
C THR A 110 -16.74 4.72 10.56
N ALA A 111 -17.26 4.75 9.33
CA ALA A 111 -18.70 4.75 9.13
C ALA A 111 -19.36 3.49 9.69
N ASP A 112 -18.85 2.33 9.34
CA ASP A 112 -19.35 1.03 9.79
C ASP A 112 -19.30 0.89 11.32
N HIS A 113 -18.32 1.51 11.98
CA HIS A 113 -18.22 1.56 13.44
C HIS A 113 -19.28 2.44 14.11
N ILE A 114 -19.77 3.51 13.47
CA ILE A 114 -20.68 4.49 14.09
C ILE A 114 -22.09 4.52 13.47
N ILE A 115 -22.33 3.75 12.41
CA ILE A 115 -23.59 3.77 11.63
C ILE A 115 -24.82 3.39 12.46
N ALA A 116 -24.64 2.58 13.50
CA ALA A 116 -25.75 2.17 14.38
C ALA A 116 -26.17 3.23 15.41
N ASN A 117 -25.35 4.27 15.62
CA ASN A 117 -25.54 5.30 16.66
C ASN A 117 -25.78 6.70 16.07
N THR A 118 -25.50 6.91 14.80
CA THR A 118 -25.66 8.21 14.13
C THR A 118 -27.05 8.37 13.52
N ASN A 119 -27.50 9.62 13.33
CA ASN A 119 -28.74 9.91 12.60
C ASN A 119 -28.57 9.64 11.10
N VAL A 120 -27.47 10.13 10.54
CA VAL A 120 -27.07 9.99 9.13
C VAL A 120 -25.55 10.11 9.01
N ILE A 121 -24.98 9.43 8.03
CA ILE A 121 -23.59 9.56 7.61
C ILE A 121 -23.54 9.90 6.13
N HIS A 122 -22.93 11.04 5.82
CA HIS A 122 -22.61 11.41 4.44
C HIS A 122 -21.10 11.29 4.21
N MET A 123 -20.69 10.74 3.07
CA MET A 123 -19.30 10.68 2.64
C MET A 123 -19.05 11.54 1.41
N MET A 124 -17.96 12.30 1.43
CA MET A 124 -17.51 13.08 0.28
C MET A 124 -16.07 12.72 -0.08
N ALA A 125 -15.80 12.44 -1.36
CA ALA A 125 -14.43 12.35 -1.86
C ALA A 125 -14.33 12.71 -3.33
N ARG A 126 -13.12 12.98 -3.83
CA ARG A 126 -12.84 13.36 -5.22
C ARG A 126 -13.06 12.27 -6.28
N SER A 127 -13.29 11.02 -5.90
CA SER A 127 -13.29 9.89 -6.83
C SER A 127 -14.26 8.80 -6.39
N ARG A 128 -14.87 8.11 -7.35
CA ARG A 128 -15.71 6.93 -7.12
C ARG A 128 -15.14 5.93 -6.10
N VAL A 129 -16.04 5.21 -5.44
CA VAL A 129 -15.68 4.09 -4.56
C VAL A 129 -14.93 3.03 -5.37
N ARG A 130 -13.82 2.57 -4.81
CA ARG A 130 -13.01 1.46 -5.33
C ARG A 130 -13.20 0.28 -4.38
N LEU A 131 -13.60 -0.87 -4.93
CA LEU A 131 -13.92 -2.07 -4.17
C LEU A 131 -12.73 -3.02 -4.27
N ALA A 132 -12.20 -3.50 -3.14
CA ALA A 132 -11.00 -4.31 -3.08
C ALA A 132 -11.09 -5.60 -3.93
N TRP A 133 -12.29 -6.20 -4.01
CA TRP A 133 -12.49 -7.39 -4.84
C TRP A 133 -12.42 -7.06 -6.34
N ALA A 134 -12.83 -5.85 -6.75
CA ALA A 134 -12.77 -5.42 -8.14
C ALA A 134 -11.36 -4.97 -8.54
N THR A 135 -10.65 -4.26 -7.66
CA THR A 135 -9.31 -3.74 -7.96
C THR A 135 -8.18 -4.69 -7.61
N HIS A 136 -8.50 -5.81 -6.95
CA HIS A 136 -7.53 -6.73 -6.37
C HIS A 136 -6.50 -6.04 -5.44
N TYR A 137 -6.90 -4.93 -4.81
CA TYR A 137 -6.02 -4.16 -3.94
C TYR A 137 -6.67 -3.97 -2.57
N VAL A 138 -6.05 -4.55 -1.55
CA VAL A 138 -6.58 -4.56 -0.17
C VAL A 138 -6.63 -3.17 0.50
N GLY A 139 -5.96 -2.17 -0.07
CA GLY A 139 -6.06 -0.77 0.38
C GLY A 139 -7.29 -0.01 -0.18
N ASP A 140 -8.06 -0.63 -1.05
CA ASP A 140 -9.40 -0.18 -1.47
C ASP A 140 -10.49 -0.85 -0.58
N LEU A 141 -11.76 -0.42 -0.68
CA LEU A 141 -12.84 -0.81 0.24
C LEU A 141 -13.05 -2.33 0.34
N ARG A 142 -12.93 -2.85 1.56
CA ARG A 142 -13.21 -4.24 1.90
C ARG A 142 -14.71 -4.49 2.06
N ALA A 143 -15.17 -5.66 1.61
CA ALA A 143 -16.59 -6.03 1.67
C ALA A 143 -17.19 -6.05 3.09
N VAL A 144 -16.34 -6.29 4.10
CA VAL A 144 -16.74 -6.32 5.50
C VAL A 144 -17.21 -4.96 6.02
N ASN A 145 -16.83 -3.85 5.36
CA ASN A 145 -17.22 -2.49 5.75
C ASN A 145 -18.15 -1.83 4.70
N ASN A 146 -18.94 -2.65 4.00
CA ASN A 146 -19.90 -2.16 3.01
C ASN A 146 -21.18 -1.59 3.64
N GLY A 147 -21.34 -1.58 4.98
CA GLY A 147 -22.61 -1.23 5.64
C GLY A 147 -23.21 0.09 5.13
N LEU A 148 -22.38 1.13 4.97
CA LEU A 148 -22.83 2.42 4.41
C LEU A 148 -23.29 2.34 2.95
N LEU A 149 -22.71 1.45 2.13
CA LEU A 149 -23.19 1.26 0.75
C LEU A 149 -24.61 0.70 0.74
N ASP A 150 -24.91 -0.22 1.65
CA ASP A 150 -26.23 -0.83 1.77
C ASP A 150 -27.26 0.20 2.24
N THR A 151 -26.96 0.97 3.28
CA THR A 151 -27.88 2.01 3.79
C THR A 151 -28.11 3.14 2.80
N TYR A 152 -27.07 3.55 2.06
CA TYR A 152 -27.18 4.51 0.95
C TYR A 152 -28.11 3.98 -0.16
N GLN A 153 -27.91 2.73 -0.61
CA GLN A 153 -28.69 2.16 -1.71
C GLN A 153 -30.12 1.77 -1.31
N LEU A 154 -30.32 1.36 -0.05
CA LEU A 154 -31.60 0.86 0.47
C LEU A 154 -32.43 1.94 1.19
N LYS A 155 -32.12 3.22 0.95
CA LYS A 155 -32.90 4.41 1.35
C LYS A 155 -32.95 4.68 2.86
N SER A 156 -31.82 4.55 3.54
CA SER A 156 -31.67 4.91 4.97
C SER A 156 -31.01 6.28 5.18
N LEU A 157 -31.23 7.23 4.25
CA LEU A 157 -30.74 8.61 4.26
C LEU A 157 -29.21 8.82 4.21
N ASP A 158 -28.39 7.81 4.50
CA ASP A 158 -26.95 7.86 4.27
C ASP A 158 -26.61 8.19 2.81
N GLY A 159 -25.44 8.78 2.58
CA GLY A 159 -25.14 9.42 1.30
C GLY A 159 -23.67 9.31 0.91
N ILE A 160 -23.40 9.12 -0.38
CA ILE A 160 -22.05 9.15 -0.95
C ILE A 160 -22.01 10.14 -2.11
N LEU A 161 -21.05 11.06 -2.05
CA LEU A 161 -20.93 12.16 -3.01
C LEU A 161 -19.52 12.31 -3.56
N GLU A 162 -19.49 12.84 -4.78
CA GLU A 162 -18.27 13.22 -5.50
C GLU A 162 -18.06 14.73 -5.44
N GLY A 163 -16.90 15.13 -4.94
CA GLY A 163 -16.46 16.53 -4.91
C GLY A 163 -15.07 16.67 -4.31
N ASP A 164 -14.35 17.71 -4.71
CA ASP A 164 -13.01 17.98 -4.20
C ASP A 164 -13.09 18.85 -2.94
N VAL A 165 -12.35 18.47 -1.90
CA VAL A 165 -12.26 19.25 -0.65
C VAL A 165 -11.65 20.64 -0.86
N ARG A 166 -11.00 20.89 -2.01
CA ARG A 166 -10.48 22.20 -2.40
C ARG A 166 -11.55 23.15 -2.94
N GLU A 167 -12.73 22.63 -3.27
CA GLU A 167 -13.87 23.37 -3.84
C GLU A 167 -14.96 23.63 -2.79
N MET A 168 -14.64 23.38 -1.51
CA MET A 168 -15.59 23.51 -0.41
C MET A 168 -15.03 24.35 0.74
N MET A 169 -15.92 24.83 1.60
CA MET A 169 -15.60 25.35 2.92
C MET A 169 -16.56 24.79 3.97
N LEU A 170 -16.09 24.74 5.22
CA LEU A 170 -16.90 24.40 6.37
C LEU A 170 -17.21 25.67 7.14
N LEU A 171 -18.47 25.90 7.46
CA LEU A 171 -18.95 27.06 8.19
C LEU A 171 -19.67 26.61 9.45
N LYS A 172 -19.47 27.35 10.55
CA LYS A 172 -20.24 27.11 11.76
C LYS A 172 -21.55 27.88 11.69
N SER A 173 -22.68 27.19 11.78
CA SER A 173 -24.00 27.80 11.81
C SER A 173 -24.30 28.42 13.19
N PRO A 174 -25.30 29.33 13.30
CA PRO A 174 -25.62 30.00 14.56
C PRO A 174 -26.08 29.04 15.68
N ASP A 175 -26.64 27.89 15.32
CA ASP A 175 -27.03 26.81 16.23
C ASP A 175 -25.83 25.92 16.66
N GLY A 176 -24.63 26.22 16.18
CA GLY A 176 -23.39 25.54 16.55
C GLY A 176 -23.03 24.33 15.68
N LYS A 177 -23.88 23.94 14.73
CA LYS A 177 -23.62 22.88 13.76
C LYS A 177 -22.67 23.33 12.65
N ILE A 178 -22.28 22.39 11.79
CA ILE A 178 -21.34 22.60 10.69
C ILE A 178 -22.09 22.48 9.37
N VAL A 179 -21.97 23.50 8.52
CA VAL A 179 -22.56 23.53 7.18
C VAL A 179 -21.46 23.40 6.15
N LEU A 180 -21.71 22.59 5.13
CA LEU A 180 -20.85 22.47 3.97
C LEU A 180 -21.29 23.44 2.88
N ASP A 181 -20.41 24.34 2.46
CA ASP A 181 -20.60 25.18 1.27
C ASP A 181 -19.68 24.67 0.16
N ILE A 182 -20.28 24.32 -0.99
CA ILE A 182 -19.55 23.90 -2.19
C ILE A 182 -19.68 25.04 -3.20
N ASP A 183 -18.57 25.43 -3.85
CA ASP A 183 -18.54 26.43 -4.92
C ASP A 183 -19.12 27.82 -4.58
N ASN A 184 -19.06 28.23 -3.30
CA ASN A 184 -19.70 29.47 -2.80
C ASN A 184 -21.19 29.54 -3.16
N THR A 185 -21.89 28.40 -3.16
CA THR A 185 -23.31 28.33 -3.50
C THR A 185 -24.18 28.88 -2.39
N LEU A 186 -23.67 28.94 -1.16
CA LEU A 186 -24.36 29.61 -0.07
C LEU A 186 -24.38 31.12 -0.28
N LYS A 187 -25.59 31.68 -0.40
CA LYS A 187 -25.78 33.13 -0.49
C LYS A 187 -25.93 33.70 0.92
N PHE A 188 -25.07 34.67 1.24
CA PHE A 188 -25.12 35.47 2.45
C PHE A 188 -26.19 36.56 2.30
N LYS A 189 -27.29 36.49 3.06
CA LYS A 189 -28.14 37.67 3.26
C LYS A 189 -27.54 38.50 4.39
N ALA A 190 -26.94 39.64 4.05
CA ALA A 190 -26.76 40.69 5.03
C ALA A 190 -28.15 41.30 5.34
N PRO A 191 -28.59 41.40 6.60
CA PRO A 191 -29.80 42.13 6.91
C PRO A 191 -29.64 43.58 6.43
N ALA A 192 -30.61 44.04 5.64
CA ALA A 192 -30.55 45.28 4.89
C ALA A 192 -30.72 46.53 5.75
N HIS A 193 -30.21 46.61 6.99
CA HIS A 193 -30.17 47.85 7.76
C HIS A 193 -28.94 47.88 8.68
N MET A 194 -28.02 48.78 8.36
CA MET A 194 -26.85 49.09 9.19
C MET A 194 -27.28 49.69 10.52
N THR A 195 -26.93 49.02 11.63
CA THR A 195 -26.57 49.67 12.90
C THR A 195 -25.50 48.85 13.60
N ASN A 196 -24.50 49.54 14.13
CA ASN A 196 -23.25 49.03 14.70
C ASN A 196 -23.45 48.27 16.03
N ASP A 197 -23.97 47.05 16.01
CA ASP A 197 -23.92 46.20 17.20
C ASP A 197 -23.55 44.76 16.89
N SER A 198 -22.71 44.22 17.76
CA SER A 198 -21.97 42.97 17.64
C SER A 198 -22.86 41.75 17.83
N ASN A 199 -23.38 41.21 16.73
CA ASN A 199 -23.60 39.79 16.44
C ASN A 199 -24.33 39.73 15.09
N GLN A 200 -23.60 39.44 14.02
CA GLN A 200 -24.18 39.38 12.68
C GLN A 200 -24.93 38.05 12.49
N ASP A 201 -26.26 38.11 12.45
CA ASP A 201 -27.11 37.00 11.99
C ASP A 201 -26.95 36.87 10.47
N VAL A 202 -26.01 36.02 10.06
CA VAL A 202 -25.85 35.61 8.67
C VAL A 202 -26.90 34.54 8.36
N GLU A 203 -27.90 34.86 7.54
CA GLU A 203 -28.86 33.87 7.03
C GLU A 203 -28.23 33.16 5.81
N TYR A 204 -27.90 31.88 5.98
CA TYR A 204 -27.38 31.01 4.93
C TYR A 204 -28.54 30.51 4.05
N ILE A 205 -28.60 30.97 2.79
CA ILE A 205 -29.56 30.41 1.84
C ILE A 205 -28.93 29.19 1.19
N ILE A 206 -29.30 28.01 1.68
CA ILE A 206 -28.96 26.74 1.07
C ILE A 206 -29.99 26.43 -0.02
N PRO A 207 -29.60 26.12 -1.27
CA PRO A 207 -30.55 25.71 -2.30
C PRO A 207 -31.37 24.50 -1.83
N ASP A 208 -32.70 24.56 -1.95
CA ASP A 208 -33.61 23.51 -1.49
C ASP A 208 -33.31 22.14 -2.11
N ASN A 209 -32.78 22.14 -3.34
CA ASN A 209 -32.38 20.92 -4.05
C ASN A 209 -30.91 20.50 -3.81
N PHE A 210 -30.18 21.13 -2.90
CA PHE A 210 -28.81 20.73 -2.58
C PHE A 210 -28.80 19.46 -1.72
N PRO A 211 -28.14 18.36 -2.16
CA PRO A 211 -28.18 17.09 -1.43
C PRO A 211 -27.56 17.13 -0.03
N LEU A 212 -26.68 18.11 0.24
CA LEU A 212 -26.00 18.30 1.54
C LEU A 212 -26.49 19.55 2.26
N ARG A 213 -27.78 19.85 2.12
CA ARG A 213 -28.38 21.06 2.72
C ARG A 213 -28.56 21.00 4.24
N GLU A 214 -28.54 19.81 4.81
CA GLU A 214 -28.63 19.65 6.27
C GLU A 214 -27.26 19.91 6.91
N SER A 215 -27.27 20.46 8.12
CA SER A 215 -26.07 20.70 8.90
C SER A 215 -25.62 19.45 9.66
N TYR A 216 -24.32 19.38 9.94
CA TYR A 216 -23.66 18.26 10.59
C TYR A 216 -23.24 18.61 12.02
N ASP A 217 -23.29 17.63 12.90
CA ASP A 217 -22.78 17.76 14.27
C ASP A 217 -21.26 17.54 14.30
N ARG A 218 -20.73 16.70 13.40
CA ARG A 218 -19.28 16.45 13.25
C ARG A 218 -18.84 16.31 11.80
N VAL A 219 -17.60 16.71 11.52
CA VAL A 219 -16.90 16.43 10.27
C VAL A 219 -15.63 15.63 10.56
N ILE A 220 -15.49 14.44 9.99
CA ILE A 220 -14.36 13.53 10.23
C ILE A 220 -13.49 13.42 8.97
N ARG A 221 -12.19 13.52 9.14
CA ARG A 221 -11.23 13.59 8.05
C ARG A 221 -10.49 12.26 7.86
N CYS A 222 -10.95 11.49 6.89
CA CYS A 222 -10.43 10.16 6.52
C CYS A 222 -9.68 10.20 5.17
N LEU A 223 -8.74 11.14 5.02
CA LEU A 223 -8.05 11.43 3.73
C LEU A 223 -6.72 10.67 3.53
N GLY A 224 -6.43 9.71 4.41
CA GLY A 224 -5.28 8.83 4.35
C GLY A 224 -3.99 9.42 4.93
N PHE A 225 -2.92 8.63 4.86
CA PHE A 225 -1.61 8.94 5.43
C PHE A 225 -0.52 8.99 4.35
N GLN A 226 0.60 9.59 4.71
CA GLN A 226 1.77 9.76 3.87
C GLN A 226 3.07 9.60 4.67
N PHE A 227 4.17 9.45 3.94
CA PHE A 227 5.50 9.41 4.52
C PHE A 227 5.86 10.76 5.16
N ASP A 228 6.55 10.73 6.31
CA ASP A 228 7.02 11.94 6.99
C ASP A 228 8.37 12.39 6.42
N PHE A 229 8.34 13.30 5.45
CA PHE A 229 9.58 13.88 4.90
C PHE A 229 10.26 14.88 5.85
N SER A 230 9.59 15.32 6.93
CA SER A 230 10.19 16.26 7.89
C SER A 230 11.29 15.65 8.77
N ILE A 231 11.47 14.33 8.70
CA ILE A 231 12.58 13.64 9.35
C ILE A 231 13.94 13.93 8.67
N PHE A 232 13.92 14.52 7.49
CA PHE A 232 15.10 14.86 6.69
C PHE A 232 15.31 16.37 6.64
N GLU A 233 16.57 16.80 6.60
CA GLU A 233 16.94 18.18 6.27
C GLU A 233 17.06 18.33 4.74
N ASN A 234 16.81 19.54 4.22
CA ASN A 234 16.49 19.85 2.82
C ASN A 234 17.17 18.99 1.73
N ASP A 235 18.49 18.83 1.76
CA ASP A 235 19.28 18.13 0.74
C ASP A 235 19.44 16.62 0.98
N THR A 236 18.97 16.13 2.13
CA THR A 236 18.99 14.71 2.52
C THR A 236 17.65 14.01 2.30
N ALA A 237 16.61 14.72 1.90
CA ALA A 237 15.29 14.13 1.67
C ALA A 237 15.25 13.39 0.32
N PRO A 238 14.79 12.14 0.27
CA PRO A 238 14.49 11.48 -1.01
C PRO A 238 13.35 12.21 -1.71
N GLU A 239 13.32 12.15 -3.04
CA GLU A 239 12.17 12.63 -3.79
C GLU A 239 10.88 11.91 -3.38
N ALA A 240 9.75 12.59 -3.50
CA ALA A 240 8.45 12.02 -3.22
C ALA A 240 7.85 11.29 -4.43
N SER A 241 7.17 10.17 -4.19
CA SER A 241 6.37 9.45 -5.18
C SER A 241 4.88 9.44 -4.80
N TYR A 242 4.00 9.22 -5.79
CA TYR A 242 2.54 9.15 -5.63
C TYR A 242 1.93 10.33 -4.86
N SER A 243 2.31 11.55 -5.25
CA SER A 243 1.87 12.80 -4.61
C SER A 243 2.21 12.84 -3.12
N GLY A 244 3.46 12.53 -2.77
CA GLY A 244 3.94 12.56 -1.40
C GLY A 244 3.58 11.34 -0.56
N LYS A 245 2.90 10.32 -1.11
CA LYS A 245 2.49 9.17 -0.29
C LYS A 245 3.68 8.36 0.21
N TYR A 246 4.67 8.16 -0.65
CA TYR A 246 5.85 7.33 -0.37
C TYR A 246 7.14 8.05 -0.80
N PRO A 247 8.30 7.66 -0.28
CA PRO A 247 9.58 8.03 -0.88
C PRO A 247 9.74 7.39 -2.27
N ASN A 248 10.49 8.04 -3.15
CA ASN A 248 10.91 7.50 -4.43
C ASN A 248 12.15 6.63 -4.22
N ILE A 249 12.05 5.34 -4.59
CA ILE A 249 13.10 4.35 -4.34
C ILE A 249 13.30 3.46 -5.56
N LYS A 250 14.50 2.90 -5.66
CA LYS A 250 14.90 1.97 -6.72
C LYS A 250 14.44 0.55 -6.44
N PRO A 251 14.46 -0.35 -7.43
CA PRO A 251 14.21 -1.78 -7.24
C PRO A 251 15.10 -2.47 -6.19
N ASP A 252 16.28 -1.92 -5.88
CA ASP A 252 17.16 -2.41 -4.82
C ASP A 252 16.81 -1.87 -3.43
N TYR A 253 15.66 -1.21 -3.32
CA TYR A 253 15.11 -0.49 -2.17
C TYR A 253 15.99 0.66 -1.66
N GLY A 254 17.00 1.07 -2.42
CA GLY A 254 17.79 2.27 -2.17
C GLY A 254 17.02 3.53 -2.57
N ALA A 255 17.29 4.64 -1.89
CA ALA A 255 16.82 5.95 -2.29
C ALA A 255 17.32 6.31 -3.71
N GLU A 256 16.46 6.94 -4.50
CA GLU A 256 16.88 7.57 -5.75
C GLU A 256 17.79 8.78 -5.41
N GLY A 257 18.96 8.89 -6.05
CA GLY A 257 19.88 10.02 -5.85
C GLY A 257 20.65 10.09 -4.53
N ILE A 258 20.36 9.26 -3.52
CA ILE A 258 21.03 9.32 -2.20
C ILE A 258 21.71 7.99 -1.86
N PRO A 259 23.03 7.87 -2.12
CA PRO A 259 23.80 6.68 -1.76
C PRO A 259 23.76 6.37 -0.26
N GLY A 260 23.72 5.08 0.11
CA GLY A 260 23.72 4.65 1.51
C GLY A 260 22.34 4.70 2.20
N MET A 261 21.32 5.29 1.58
CA MET A 261 19.95 5.33 2.12
C MET A 261 19.05 4.27 1.49
N TYR A 262 18.32 3.52 2.31
CA TYR A 262 17.43 2.43 1.93
C TYR A 262 16.11 2.49 2.68
N PHE A 263 15.08 1.83 2.16
CA PHE A 263 13.73 1.82 2.73
C PHE A 263 13.22 0.39 2.92
N ALA A 264 12.52 0.14 4.03
CA ALA A 264 11.88 -1.14 4.30
C ALA A 264 10.55 -0.97 5.04
N GLY A 265 9.80 -2.07 5.20
CA GLY A 265 8.44 -2.04 5.73
C GLY A 265 7.47 -1.40 4.73
N THR A 266 6.42 -0.73 5.19
CA THR A 266 5.43 -0.10 4.32
C THR A 266 6.02 0.94 3.34
N ASN A 267 7.23 1.46 3.60
CA ASN A 267 7.92 2.39 2.71
C ASN A 267 8.32 1.74 1.38
N SER A 268 8.66 0.44 1.37
CA SER A 268 8.98 -0.28 0.13
C SER A 268 7.77 -0.48 -0.77
N HIS A 269 6.55 -0.24 -0.25
CA HIS A 269 5.33 -0.33 -1.03
C HIS A 269 5.24 0.70 -2.16
N SER A 270 6.14 1.69 -2.23
CA SER A 270 6.26 2.56 -3.40
C SER A 270 6.51 1.78 -4.70
N LEU A 271 7.20 0.65 -4.63
CA LEU A 271 7.53 -0.16 -5.81
C LEU A 271 6.35 -0.97 -6.35
N ASP A 272 5.38 -1.30 -5.50
CA ASP A 272 4.24 -2.17 -5.82
C ASP A 272 2.88 -1.60 -5.37
N PHE A 273 2.81 -0.28 -5.16
CA PHE A 273 1.58 0.41 -4.76
C PHE A 273 0.47 0.13 -5.77
N ARG A 274 -0.65 -0.42 -5.29
CA ARG A 274 -1.79 -0.87 -6.11
C ARG A 274 -1.47 -1.99 -7.12
N LYS A 275 -0.36 -2.70 -6.92
CA LYS A 275 0.06 -3.82 -7.75
C LYS A 275 0.14 -5.12 -6.96
N SER A 276 0.82 -5.13 -5.82
CA SER A 276 1.07 -6.35 -5.03
C SER A 276 0.89 -6.10 -3.52
N ALA A 277 1.33 -7.04 -2.68
CA ALA A 277 1.03 -7.07 -1.24
C ALA A 277 2.04 -6.33 -0.33
N GLY A 278 2.99 -5.57 -0.88
CA GLY A 278 4.08 -4.90 -0.16
C GLY A 278 3.63 -3.86 0.88
N GLY A 279 2.36 -3.44 0.86
CA GLY A 279 1.80 -2.50 1.84
C GLY A 279 1.55 -3.09 3.22
N PHE A 280 1.58 -4.44 3.34
CA PHE A 280 1.13 -5.18 4.51
C PHE A 280 2.19 -6.19 4.97
N ILE A 281 2.09 -6.65 6.22
CA ILE A 281 3.08 -7.57 6.82
C ILE A 281 3.30 -8.82 5.98
N HIS A 282 2.26 -9.30 5.30
CA HIS A 282 2.35 -10.46 4.44
C HIS A 282 3.27 -10.24 3.23
N GLY A 283 3.43 -9.01 2.73
CA GLY A 283 4.31 -8.69 1.61
C GLY A 283 5.65 -8.08 2.04
N PHE A 284 5.67 -7.02 2.85
CA PHE A 284 6.93 -6.31 3.14
C PHE A 284 7.97 -7.14 3.91
N ARG A 285 7.57 -8.24 4.55
CA ARG A 285 8.52 -9.21 5.14
C ARG A 285 9.43 -9.83 4.08
N TYR A 286 8.92 -10.05 2.87
CA TYR A 286 9.68 -10.61 1.75
C TYR A 286 10.55 -9.55 1.09
N THR A 287 10.03 -8.32 0.92
CA THR A 287 10.86 -7.21 0.41
C THR A 287 11.99 -6.87 1.38
N ALA A 288 11.75 -6.97 2.68
CA ALA A 288 12.77 -6.82 3.71
C ALA A 288 13.86 -7.91 3.65
N ARG A 289 13.46 -9.17 3.40
CA ARG A 289 14.40 -10.27 3.16
C ARG A 289 15.23 -10.03 1.90
N ALA A 290 14.60 -9.60 0.81
CA ALA A 290 15.31 -9.24 -0.41
C ALA A 290 16.32 -8.10 -0.18
N LEU A 291 15.92 -7.01 0.49
CA LEU A 291 16.83 -5.93 0.86
C LEU A 291 18.01 -6.44 1.71
N HIS A 292 17.75 -7.32 2.67
CA HIS A 292 18.80 -7.91 3.49
C HIS A 292 19.85 -8.62 2.62
N HIS A 293 19.45 -9.50 1.71
CA HIS A 293 20.39 -10.21 0.83
C HIS A 293 21.13 -9.28 -0.14
N ILE A 294 20.46 -8.24 -0.65
CA ILE A 294 21.11 -7.19 -1.46
C ILE A 294 22.26 -6.54 -0.68
N LEU A 295 22.00 -6.11 0.55
CA LEU A 295 22.99 -5.43 1.39
C LEU A 295 24.07 -6.40 1.87
N GLU A 296 23.74 -7.66 2.11
CA GLU A 296 24.68 -8.69 2.55
C GLU A 296 25.70 -9.00 1.46
N TYR A 297 25.26 -9.17 0.21
CA TYR A 297 26.17 -9.33 -0.91
C TYR A 297 27.01 -8.07 -1.14
N ARG A 298 26.36 -6.90 -1.19
CA ARG A 298 27.04 -5.61 -1.43
C ARG A 298 28.17 -5.34 -0.42
N ASN A 299 27.92 -5.59 0.86
CA ASN A 299 28.84 -5.20 1.95
C ASN A 299 29.79 -6.31 2.41
N HIS A 300 29.36 -7.56 2.28
CA HIS A 300 30.08 -8.70 2.86
C HIS A 300 30.43 -9.76 1.82
N GLN A 301 30.04 -9.55 0.56
CA GLN A 301 30.25 -10.49 -0.55
C GLN A 301 29.69 -11.88 -0.25
N VAL A 302 28.69 -11.97 0.63
CA VAL A 302 27.94 -13.20 0.90
C VAL A 302 26.96 -13.38 -0.25
N PRO A 303 27.12 -14.41 -1.10
CA PRO A 303 26.25 -14.60 -2.26
C PRO A 303 24.79 -14.79 -1.83
N TRP A 304 23.86 -14.44 -2.73
CA TRP A 304 22.44 -14.71 -2.50
C TRP A 304 22.22 -16.19 -2.15
N PRO A 305 21.38 -16.54 -1.17
CA PRO A 305 21.14 -17.94 -0.82
C PRO A 305 20.72 -18.76 -2.04
N SER A 306 21.35 -19.91 -2.25
CA SER A 306 21.01 -20.78 -3.38
C SER A 306 21.10 -22.26 -3.03
N VAL A 307 20.45 -23.06 -3.87
CA VAL A 307 20.55 -24.51 -3.88
C VAL A 307 21.05 -24.96 -5.25
N LYS A 308 22.18 -25.66 -5.27
CA LYS A 308 22.76 -26.22 -6.51
C LYS A 308 22.50 -27.72 -6.60
N GLN A 309 21.97 -28.18 -7.74
CA GLN A 309 21.65 -29.58 -7.98
C GLN A 309 21.81 -29.96 -9.47
N PRO A 310 21.89 -31.27 -9.80
CA PRO A 310 21.83 -31.73 -11.19
C PRO A 310 20.48 -31.44 -11.84
N ILE A 311 20.46 -31.23 -13.16
CA ILE A 311 19.26 -30.88 -13.93
C ILE A 311 18.10 -31.87 -13.73
N THR A 312 18.41 -33.13 -13.42
CA THR A 312 17.41 -34.18 -13.14
C THR A 312 16.49 -33.86 -11.95
N GLY A 313 16.93 -33.01 -11.02
CA GLY A 313 16.13 -32.57 -9.87
C GLY A 313 15.36 -31.27 -10.09
N LEU A 314 15.49 -30.63 -11.27
CA LEU A 314 14.95 -29.29 -11.51
C LEU A 314 13.41 -29.27 -11.42
N LEU A 315 12.75 -30.22 -12.07
CA LEU A 315 11.28 -30.24 -12.14
C LEU A 315 10.67 -30.39 -10.74
N ASP A 316 11.16 -31.32 -9.94
CA ASP A 316 10.69 -31.53 -8.56
C ASP A 316 10.89 -30.28 -7.70
N HIS A 317 12.00 -29.56 -7.89
CA HIS A 317 12.28 -28.33 -7.18
C HIS A 317 11.32 -27.20 -7.60
N ILE A 318 11.10 -27.02 -8.90
CA ILE A 318 10.12 -26.05 -9.44
C ILE A 318 8.73 -26.34 -8.87
N ILE A 319 8.29 -27.60 -8.96
CA ILE A 319 6.99 -28.04 -8.45
C ILE A 319 6.87 -27.73 -6.95
N LYS A 320 7.86 -28.15 -6.15
CA LYS A 320 7.85 -27.87 -4.71
C LYS A 320 7.70 -26.38 -4.43
N ARG A 321 8.49 -25.54 -5.12
CA ARG A 321 8.48 -24.09 -4.93
C ARG A 321 7.15 -23.48 -5.33
N MET A 322 6.57 -23.84 -6.47
CA MET A 322 5.26 -23.35 -6.87
C MET A 322 4.21 -23.61 -5.78
N ASN A 323 4.20 -24.82 -5.19
CA ASN A 323 3.23 -25.23 -4.17
C ASN A 323 3.46 -24.61 -2.78
N GLU A 324 4.71 -24.30 -2.41
CA GLU A 324 5.07 -23.91 -1.03
C GLU A 324 5.54 -22.45 -0.89
N ALA A 325 5.89 -21.77 -1.99
CA ALA A 325 6.56 -20.47 -1.96
C ALA A 325 5.61 -19.31 -1.65
N SER A 326 5.45 -19.04 -0.36
CA SER A 326 4.67 -17.89 0.11
C SER A 326 5.21 -16.52 -0.35
N GLY A 327 6.51 -16.38 -0.63
CA GLY A 327 7.10 -15.10 -1.05
C GLY A 327 6.63 -14.63 -2.42
N ILE A 328 6.86 -15.43 -3.47
CA ILE A 328 6.42 -15.11 -4.83
C ILE A 328 4.90 -15.11 -4.98
N TYR A 329 4.19 -15.88 -4.14
CA TYR A 329 2.73 -15.86 -4.09
C TYR A 329 2.18 -14.51 -3.59
N GLN A 330 2.74 -14.00 -2.48
CA GLN A 330 2.28 -12.74 -1.89
C GLN A 330 2.82 -11.52 -2.65
N MET A 331 4.08 -11.57 -3.08
CA MET A 331 4.75 -10.51 -3.85
C MET A 331 4.75 -10.84 -5.36
N PHE A 332 3.60 -11.31 -5.85
CA PHE A 332 3.39 -11.60 -7.28
C PHE A 332 3.82 -10.39 -8.13
N VAL A 333 4.39 -10.67 -9.30
CA VAL A 333 5.00 -9.72 -10.25
C VAL A 333 6.11 -8.80 -9.71
N VAL A 334 6.49 -8.90 -8.43
CA VAL A 334 7.53 -8.07 -7.79
C VAL A 334 8.75 -8.92 -7.46
N LEU A 335 8.54 -10.07 -6.84
CA LEU A 335 9.56 -11.06 -6.53
C LEU A 335 9.32 -12.32 -7.35
N GLY A 336 10.40 -12.94 -7.80
CA GLY A 336 10.36 -14.22 -8.50
C GLY A 336 11.53 -15.10 -8.10
N ASP A 337 11.40 -16.40 -8.37
CA ASP A 337 12.50 -17.33 -8.19
C ASP A 337 13.33 -17.38 -9.47
N VAL A 338 14.65 -17.51 -9.35
CA VAL A 338 15.59 -17.49 -10.47
C VAL A 338 16.39 -18.79 -10.49
N ILE A 339 16.42 -19.42 -11.65
CA ILE A 339 17.12 -20.67 -11.91
C ILE A 339 18.23 -20.37 -12.90
N ILE A 340 19.46 -20.56 -12.47
CA ILE A 340 20.66 -20.33 -13.26
C ILE A 340 21.15 -21.69 -13.76
N LEU A 341 21.22 -21.87 -15.08
CA LEU A 341 21.73 -23.10 -15.68
C LEU A 341 23.24 -23.00 -15.91
N HIS A 342 23.96 -24.08 -15.60
CA HIS A 342 25.41 -24.18 -15.74
C HIS A 342 25.80 -25.40 -16.61
N GLY A 343 27.05 -25.41 -17.09
CA GLY A 343 27.63 -26.58 -17.76
C GLY A 343 26.83 -27.07 -18.97
N ASN A 344 26.27 -26.15 -19.76
CA ASN A 344 25.34 -26.42 -20.86
C ASN A 344 24.01 -27.08 -20.43
N GLY A 345 23.52 -26.76 -19.23
CA GLY A 345 22.23 -27.24 -18.73
C GLY A 345 22.30 -28.60 -18.02
N LEU A 346 23.48 -29.03 -17.58
CA LEU A 346 23.65 -30.27 -16.81
C LEU A 346 23.38 -30.08 -15.31
N ASP A 347 23.64 -28.88 -14.79
CA ASP A 347 23.40 -28.50 -13.41
C ASP A 347 22.64 -27.17 -13.37
N TYR A 348 21.91 -26.94 -12.29
CA TYR A 348 21.23 -25.69 -12.03
C TYR A 348 21.53 -25.16 -10.62
N GLU A 349 21.37 -23.85 -10.46
CA GLU A 349 21.40 -23.16 -9.19
C GLU A 349 20.11 -22.35 -9.01
N TYR A 350 19.41 -22.59 -7.89
CA TYR A 350 18.10 -22.02 -7.61
C TYR A 350 18.22 -20.91 -6.57
N LEU A 351 17.72 -19.71 -6.88
CA LEU A 351 17.68 -18.55 -6.01
C LEU A 351 16.22 -18.21 -5.75
N GLU A 352 15.87 -18.06 -4.47
CA GLU A 352 14.50 -17.72 -4.08
C GLU A 352 14.31 -16.19 -4.00
N GLU A 353 13.14 -15.71 -4.41
CA GLU A 353 12.58 -14.38 -4.09
C GLU A 353 13.45 -13.19 -4.49
N PHE A 354 13.99 -13.23 -5.70
CA PHE A 354 14.77 -12.14 -6.27
C PHE A 354 13.86 -11.03 -6.86
N PRO A 355 14.20 -9.73 -6.69
CA PRO A 355 13.44 -8.64 -7.31
C PRO A 355 13.45 -8.70 -8.84
N LEU A 356 12.29 -8.91 -9.45
CA LEU A 356 12.17 -9.12 -10.90
C LEU A 356 12.68 -7.93 -11.73
N LYS A 357 12.48 -6.71 -11.24
CA LYS A 357 13.01 -5.50 -11.89
C LYS A 357 14.54 -5.41 -11.93
N MET A 358 15.25 -6.29 -11.21
CA MET A 358 16.70 -6.31 -11.13
C MET A 358 17.35 -7.47 -11.87
N VAL A 359 16.58 -8.26 -12.63
CA VAL A 359 17.07 -9.47 -13.32
C VAL A 359 18.27 -9.18 -14.23
N HIS A 360 18.29 -8.05 -14.92
CA HIS A 360 19.43 -7.60 -15.73
C HIS A 360 20.74 -7.43 -14.95
N ARG A 361 20.67 -7.25 -13.63
CA ARG A 361 21.80 -7.09 -12.70
C ARG A 361 22.04 -8.31 -11.83
N LEU A 362 21.43 -9.46 -12.16
CA LEU A 362 21.49 -10.66 -11.33
C LEU A 362 22.93 -10.99 -10.86
N PRO A 363 23.98 -11.00 -11.72
CA PRO A 363 25.33 -11.30 -11.25
C PRO A 363 25.90 -10.26 -10.28
N GLU A 364 25.65 -8.98 -10.52
CA GLU A 364 26.12 -7.86 -9.68
C GLU A 364 25.44 -7.80 -8.32
N MET A 365 24.26 -8.42 -8.20
CA MET A 365 23.42 -8.34 -7.01
C MET A 365 23.45 -9.61 -6.17
N THR A 366 23.89 -10.72 -6.77
CA THR A 366 23.86 -12.05 -6.13
C THR A 366 25.22 -12.73 -6.08
N GLY A 367 26.19 -12.30 -6.90
CA GLY A 367 27.46 -13.01 -7.10
C GLY A 367 27.33 -14.28 -7.93
N ARG A 368 26.19 -14.49 -8.62
CA ARG A 368 25.89 -15.72 -9.34
C ARG A 368 25.64 -15.46 -10.82
N SER A 369 26.22 -16.29 -11.67
CA SER A 369 26.11 -16.18 -13.13
C SER A 369 26.09 -17.57 -13.76
N GLY A 370 25.52 -17.69 -14.96
CA GLY A 370 25.43 -18.95 -15.67
C GLY A 370 25.27 -18.74 -17.17
N SER A 371 24.98 -19.83 -17.87
CA SER A 371 24.82 -19.80 -19.32
C SER A 371 23.42 -19.42 -19.77
N GLN A 372 22.39 -19.76 -18.98
CA GLN A 372 20.98 -19.58 -19.33
C GLN A 372 20.16 -19.42 -18.03
N TYR A 373 18.95 -18.88 -18.15
CA TYR A 373 18.16 -18.47 -16.99
C TYR A 373 16.69 -18.86 -17.17
N ILE A 374 16.08 -19.38 -16.11
CA ILE A 374 14.62 -19.53 -16.01
C ILE A 374 14.16 -18.67 -14.84
N ILE A 375 13.14 -17.85 -15.05
CA ILE A 375 12.57 -16.98 -14.03
C ILE A 375 11.13 -17.41 -13.80
N ILE A 376 10.78 -17.68 -12.55
CA ILE A 376 9.43 -18.05 -12.14
C ILE A 376 8.78 -16.83 -11.50
N SER A 377 7.66 -16.40 -12.07
CA SER A 377 6.84 -15.29 -11.59
C SER A 377 5.42 -15.81 -11.34
N MET A 378 4.78 -15.35 -10.26
CA MET A 378 3.33 -15.54 -10.09
C MET A 378 2.62 -14.35 -10.71
N GLU A 379 1.64 -14.63 -11.58
CA GLU A 379 0.98 -13.62 -12.40
C GLU A 379 -0.52 -13.86 -12.49
N TYR A 380 -1.28 -12.77 -12.63
CA TYR A 380 -2.68 -12.81 -13.03
C TYR A 380 -2.79 -12.50 -14.52
N GLY A 381 -3.80 -13.08 -15.18
CA GLY A 381 -4.12 -12.76 -16.57
C GLY A 381 -4.43 -11.29 -16.83
N LYS A 382 -4.30 -10.87 -18.09
CA LYS A 382 -4.61 -9.50 -18.51
C LYS A 382 -6.07 -9.17 -18.19
N HIS A 383 -6.32 -7.98 -17.63
CA HIS A 383 -7.67 -7.53 -17.24
C HIS A 383 -8.37 -8.43 -16.19
N PHE A 384 -7.60 -9.10 -15.33
CA PHE A 384 -8.16 -9.85 -14.19
C PHE A 384 -8.86 -8.94 -13.15
N SER A 385 -8.45 -7.67 -13.07
CA SER A 385 -8.95 -6.70 -12.10
C SER A 385 -8.88 -5.27 -12.63
N GLY A 386 -9.69 -4.40 -12.04
CA GLY A 386 -9.71 -2.98 -12.35
C GLY A 386 -10.92 -2.26 -11.76
N PRO A 387 -10.83 -0.95 -11.46
CA PRO A 387 -11.97 -0.19 -10.96
C PRO A 387 -13.11 -0.16 -11.98
N GLY A 388 -14.22 -0.86 -11.69
CA GLY A 388 -15.39 -0.90 -12.59
C GLY A 388 -15.31 -1.95 -13.68
N GLU A 389 -14.28 -2.78 -13.67
CA GLU A 389 -14.25 -4.00 -14.48
C GLU A 389 -15.22 -5.03 -13.90
N ASP A 390 -15.87 -5.80 -14.77
CA ASP A 390 -16.62 -6.98 -14.36
C ASP A 390 -15.63 -8.12 -14.08
N ILE A 391 -15.23 -8.21 -12.82
CA ILE A 391 -14.37 -9.29 -12.34
C ILE A 391 -15.13 -10.62 -12.21
N PHE A 392 -16.46 -10.65 -12.34
CA PHE A 392 -17.26 -11.89 -12.25
C PHE A 392 -17.79 -12.37 -13.61
N ARG A 393 -17.31 -11.78 -14.71
CA ARG A 393 -17.67 -12.17 -16.08
C ARG A 393 -17.45 -13.67 -16.35
N SER A 394 -18.24 -14.21 -17.27
CA SER A 394 -18.02 -15.54 -17.84
C SER A 394 -16.64 -15.64 -18.49
N GLU A 395 -16.09 -16.85 -18.60
CA GLU A 395 -14.82 -17.13 -19.31
C GLU A 395 -13.56 -16.55 -18.65
N ARG A 396 -13.63 -16.18 -17.36
CA ARG A 396 -12.46 -15.68 -16.63
C ARG A 396 -11.46 -16.77 -16.19
N ALA A 397 -11.87 -18.02 -16.16
CA ALA A 397 -11.08 -19.17 -15.71
C ALA A 397 -10.95 -20.16 -16.86
N THR A 398 -9.83 -20.86 -16.93
CA THR A 398 -9.64 -22.00 -17.82
C THR A 398 -9.04 -23.16 -17.04
N GLY A 399 -9.51 -24.37 -17.34
CA GLY A 399 -8.91 -25.61 -16.83
C GLY A 399 -8.04 -26.32 -17.88
N ASP A 400 -7.97 -25.80 -19.11
CA ASP A 400 -7.17 -26.40 -20.18
C ASP A 400 -5.72 -25.88 -20.10
N PRO A 401 -4.72 -26.75 -19.90
CA PRO A 401 -3.31 -26.35 -19.91
C PRO A 401 -2.86 -25.63 -21.20
N GLN A 402 -3.50 -25.87 -22.34
CA GLN A 402 -3.18 -25.15 -23.60
C GLN A 402 -3.57 -23.67 -23.54
N GLU A 403 -4.59 -23.36 -22.76
CA GLU A 403 -5.14 -22.02 -22.59
C GLU A 403 -4.63 -21.34 -21.30
N ALA A 404 -3.65 -21.92 -20.61
CA ALA A 404 -3.13 -21.38 -19.34
C ALA A 404 -2.69 -19.90 -19.45
N HIS A 405 -2.28 -19.44 -20.63
CA HIS A 405 -1.89 -18.06 -20.89
C HIS A 405 -3.04 -17.03 -20.83
N VAL A 406 -4.31 -17.46 -20.92
CA VAL A 406 -5.50 -16.59 -20.77
C VAL A 406 -6.14 -16.67 -19.38
N SER A 407 -5.55 -17.42 -18.45
CA SER A 407 -6.06 -17.62 -17.10
C SER A 407 -6.03 -16.31 -16.28
N ASN A 408 -7.16 -15.88 -15.71
CA ASN A 408 -7.22 -14.65 -14.93
C ASN A 408 -6.96 -14.84 -13.43
N PHE A 409 -6.67 -16.03 -12.94
CA PHE A 409 -6.26 -16.22 -11.54
C PHE A 409 -4.74 -16.34 -11.46
N LEU A 410 -4.26 -16.26 -10.22
CA LEU A 410 -2.85 -16.26 -9.94
C LEU A 410 -2.27 -17.61 -10.34
N HIS A 411 -1.29 -17.59 -11.24
CA HIS A 411 -0.64 -18.80 -11.72
C HIS A 411 0.85 -18.59 -11.96
N PRO A 412 1.65 -19.67 -11.95
CA PRO A 412 3.08 -19.60 -12.25
C PRO A 412 3.33 -19.40 -13.75
N VAL A 413 4.27 -18.52 -14.05
CA VAL A 413 4.76 -18.21 -15.39
C VAL A 413 6.28 -18.37 -15.41
N LEU A 414 6.77 -19.18 -16.33
CA LEU A 414 8.19 -19.49 -16.51
C LEU A 414 8.73 -18.76 -17.73
N TYR A 415 9.68 -17.85 -17.49
CA TYR A 415 10.39 -17.11 -18.52
C TYR A 415 11.77 -17.72 -18.74
N TYR A 416 12.06 -18.20 -19.95
CA TYR A 416 13.37 -18.72 -20.31
C TYR A 416 14.17 -17.71 -21.12
N TYR A 417 15.41 -17.48 -20.71
CA TYR A 417 16.36 -16.59 -21.38
C TYR A 417 17.67 -17.31 -21.67
N LYS A 418 18.15 -17.25 -22.92
CA LYS A 418 19.51 -17.65 -23.27
C LYS A 418 20.54 -16.66 -22.73
N THR A 419 20.17 -15.40 -22.60
CA THR A 419 20.97 -14.32 -22.01
C THR A 419 20.07 -13.43 -21.19
N LEU A 420 20.53 -12.96 -20.03
CA LEU A 420 19.74 -12.02 -19.22
C LEU A 420 19.27 -10.82 -20.06
N PRO A 421 18.07 -10.30 -19.79
CA PRO A 421 17.64 -9.05 -20.37
C PRO A 421 18.63 -7.92 -20.06
N THR A 422 18.74 -6.97 -20.98
CA THR A 422 19.56 -5.77 -20.81
C THR A 422 18.85 -4.75 -19.92
N GLU A 423 19.59 -3.79 -19.37
CA GLU A 423 19.03 -2.67 -18.62
C GLU A 423 18.01 -1.88 -19.46
N ASP A 424 18.34 -1.59 -20.73
CA ASP A 424 17.45 -0.86 -21.64
C ASP A 424 16.11 -1.59 -21.86
N GLN A 425 16.14 -2.92 -22.03
CA GLN A 425 14.92 -3.72 -22.14
C GLN A 425 14.08 -3.69 -20.87
N MET A 426 14.71 -3.66 -19.69
CA MET A 426 14.01 -3.59 -18.41
C MET A 426 13.41 -2.20 -18.14
N MET A 427 14.09 -1.13 -18.54
CA MET A 427 13.65 0.24 -18.32
C MET A 427 12.53 0.68 -19.28
N ASN A 428 12.49 0.09 -20.48
CA ASN A 428 11.51 0.41 -21.53
C ASN A 428 10.39 -0.63 -21.66
N LEU A 429 10.04 -1.32 -20.57
CA LEU A 429 8.95 -2.28 -20.56
C LEU A 429 7.59 -1.60 -20.85
N PRO A 430 6.75 -2.21 -21.71
CA PRO A 430 5.34 -1.83 -21.80
C PRO A 430 4.66 -1.93 -20.43
N ILE A 431 3.63 -1.09 -20.22
CA ILE A 431 2.94 -0.94 -18.92
C ILE A 431 2.43 -2.27 -18.34
N ASP A 432 2.00 -3.18 -19.22
CA ASP A 432 1.36 -4.45 -18.86
C ASP A 432 2.31 -5.66 -18.87
N GLU A 433 3.59 -5.46 -19.15
CA GLU A 433 4.58 -6.54 -19.22
C GLU A 433 5.45 -6.56 -17.96
N ILE A 434 5.67 -7.76 -17.41
CA ILE A 434 6.40 -7.94 -16.14
C ILE A 434 7.91 -8.04 -16.37
N LEU A 435 8.29 -8.76 -17.41
CA LEU A 435 9.68 -8.96 -17.85
C LEU A 435 9.78 -8.79 -19.37
N PRO A 436 10.98 -8.53 -19.91
CA PRO A 436 11.19 -8.44 -21.35
C PRO A 436 10.81 -9.73 -22.08
N THR A 437 10.56 -9.67 -23.38
CA THR A 437 10.17 -10.87 -24.14
C THR A 437 11.23 -11.99 -23.99
N PRO A 438 10.85 -13.17 -23.48
CA PRO A 438 11.79 -14.28 -23.29
C PRO A 438 12.01 -15.09 -24.59
N ASP A 439 13.04 -15.94 -24.60
CA ASP A 439 13.27 -16.91 -25.66
C ASP A 439 12.18 -18.00 -25.70
N ALA A 440 11.62 -18.34 -24.53
CA ALA A 440 10.45 -19.19 -24.40
C ALA A 440 9.66 -18.80 -23.15
N LEU A 441 8.34 -18.97 -23.22
CA LEU A 441 7.41 -18.64 -22.15
C LEU A 441 6.50 -19.85 -21.90
N HIS A 442 6.27 -20.19 -20.65
CA HIS A 442 5.37 -21.27 -20.28
C HIS A 442 4.46 -20.84 -19.13
N HIS A 443 3.15 -20.86 -19.39
CA HIS A 443 2.12 -20.65 -18.39
C HIS A 443 1.66 -21.99 -17.86
N ILE A 444 1.46 -22.04 -16.55
CA ILE A 444 0.88 -23.20 -15.88
C ILE A 444 -0.55 -22.82 -15.52
N VAL A 445 -1.50 -23.74 -15.74
CA VAL A 445 -2.91 -23.48 -15.44
C VAL A 445 -3.10 -23.26 -13.93
N GLU A 446 -4.01 -22.36 -13.59
CA GLU A 446 -4.34 -22.05 -12.19
C GLU A 446 -4.98 -23.25 -11.47
N ASP A 447 -4.79 -23.32 -10.17
CA ASP A 447 -5.44 -24.29 -9.29
C ASP A 447 -5.90 -23.56 -8.02
N PHE A 448 -7.18 -23.68 -7.67
CA PHE A 448 -7.75 -22.99 -6.50
C PHE A 448 -7.28 -23.56 -5.16
N LEU A 449 -6.80 -24.80 -5.13
CA LEU A 449 -6.11 -25.39 -4.01
C LEU A 449 -4.62 -25.04 -3.99
N THR A 450 -4.13 -24.34 -5.02
CA THR A 450 -2.71 -24.05 -5.24
C THR A 450 -1.89 -25.34 -5.23
N ASP A 451 -2.47 -26.42 -5.77
CA ASP A 451 -1.83 -27.72 -5.93
C ASP A 451 -1.53 -27.99 -7.41
N TRP A 452 -0.32 -27.67 -7.84
CA TRP A 452 0.14 -27.88 -9.22
C TRP A 452 0.65 -29.31 -9.47
N THR A 453 0.40 -30.25 -8.55
CA THR A 453 0.77 -31.66 -8.69
C THR A 453 -0.41 -32.58 -8.96
N ALA A 454 -1.63 -32.03 -8.92
CA ALA A 454 -2.84 -32.78 -9.18
C ALA A 454 -2.81 -33.39 -10.60
N PRO A 455 -3.10 -34.69 -10.77
CA PRO A 455 -3.17 -35.29 -12.09
C PRO A 455 -4.30 -34.64 -12.90
N ILE A 456 -4.04 -34.42 -14.19
CA ILE A 456 -5.06 -33.98 -15.14
C ILE A 456 -6.18 -35.03 -15.14
N ARG A 457 -7.39 -34.61 -14.77
CA ARG A 457 -8.56 -35.50 -14.71
C ARG A 457 -9.15 -35.75 -16.08
#